data_AF-A0A165HA82-F1
#
_entry.id   AF-A0A165HA82-F1
#
_cell.length_a   1.000
_cell.length_b   1.000
_cell.length_c   1.000
_cell.angle_alpha   90.00
_cell.angle_beta   90.00
_cell.angle_gamma   90.00
#
_symmetry.space_group_name_H-M   'P 1'
#
loop_
_entity.id
_entity.type
_entity.pdbx_description
1 polymer ?
#
loop_
_entity_poly.entity_id
_entity_poly.type
_entity_poly.pdbx_seq_one_letter_code
_entity_poly.pdbx_strand_id
1 'polypeptide(L)'
;MAFRFVANNPALAPLFVAVGAGCVGAVGYGVWKIAYDPDVLTQRWANPTPHNKVRQDQNIKLYSPNREFWASRVGMADPRAAFLSAEHAVEKAGGKAVAKVKELKAKAEKKAGEVVESVTGKSA
;
A
#
# COMPACT_ATOMS: atom_id res chain seq x y z
N MET A 1 -34.94 -12.53 11.36
CA MET A 1 -35.57 -12.21 12.66
C MET A 1 -35.49 -10.73 13.00
N ALA A 2 -34.31 -10.09 13.06
CA ALA A 2 -34.19 -8.66 13.43
C ALA A 2 -34.80 -7.67 12.43
N PHE A 3 -34.63 -7.87 11.12
CA PHE A 3 -35.20 -6.97 10.10
C PHE A 3 -36.74 -6.92 10.14
N ARG A 4 -37.38 -8.07 10.34
CA ARG A 4 -38.84 -8.18 10.48
C ARG A 4 -39.34 -7.47 11.77
N PHE A 5 -38.55 -7.51 12.85
CA PHE A 5 -38.87 -6.83 14.10
C PHE A 5 -38.86 -5.30 13.96
N VAL A 6 -37.89 -4.75 13.22
CA VAL A 6 -37.80 -3.30 12.94
C VAL A 6 -38.91 -2.86 11.98
N ALA A 7 -39.23 -3.66 10.95
CA ALA A 7 -40.35 -3.39 10.05
C ALA A 7 -41.71 -3.35 10.77
N ASN A 8 -41.90 -4.20 11.79
CA ASN A 8 -43.12 -4.22 12.60
C ASN A 8 -43.16 -3.10 13.66
N ASN A 9 -42.02 -2.49 14.01
CA ASN A 9 -41.90 -1.46 15.04
C ASN A 9 -41.08 -0.26 14.51
N PRO A 10 -41.69 0.60 13.66
CA PRO A 10 -40.97 1.68 12.98
C PRO A 10 -40.38 2.73 13.94
N ALA A 11 -40.94 2.89 15.14
CA ALA A 11 -40.43 3.80 16.15
C ALA A 11 -39.01 3.43 16.66
N LEU A 12 -38.61 2.15 16.55
CA LEU A 12 -37.30 1.67 16.97
C LEU A 12 -36.22 1.79 15.88
N ALA A 13 -36.63 1.99 14.63
CA ALA A 13 -35.72 2.14 13.49
C ALA A 13 -34.61 3.19 13.69
N PRO A 14 -34.88 4.42 14.15
CA PRO A 14 -33.81 5.43 14.32
C PRO A 14 -32.74 5.02 15.32
N LEU A 15 -33.08 4.25 16.36
CA LEU A 15 -32.13 3.75 17.35
C LEU A 15 -31.15 2.76 16.71
N PHE A 16 -31.66 1.81 15.92
CA PHE A 16 -30.81 0.86 15.20
C PHE A 16 -29.96 1.52 14.12
N VAL A 17 -30.47 2.59 13.48
CA VAL A 17 -29.68 3.39 12.53
C VAL A 17 -28.53 4.10 13.25
N ALA A 18 -28.76 4.71 14.41
CA ALA A 18 -27.70 5.37 15.17
C ALA A 18 -26.60 4.38 15.62
N VAL A 19 -26.99 3.22 16.15
CA VAL A 19 -26.05 2.17 16.56
C VAL A 19 -25.30 1.60 15.36
N GLY A 20 -26.03 1.26 14.28
CA GLY A 20 -25.45 0.74 13.04
C GLY A 20 -24.47 1.72 12.40
N ALA A 21 -24.82 3.01 12.34
CA ALA A 21 -23.95 4.07 11.86
C ALA A 21 -22.68 4.18 12.72
N GLY A 22 -22.79 4.05 14.05
CA GLY A 22 -21.63 4.02 14.95
C GLY A 22 -20.69 2.83 14.67
N CYS A 23 -21.23 1.62 14.54
CA CYS A 23 -20.43 0.43 14.23
C CYS A 23 -19.74 0.52 12.86
N VAL A 24 -20.48 0.95 11.83
CA VAL A 24 -19.93 1.13 10.48
C VAL A 24 -18.89 2.25 10.47
N GLY A 25 -19.13 3.35 11.18
CA GLY A 25 -18.19 4.47 11.30
C GLY A 25 -16.88 4.05 11.98
N ALA A 26 -16.96 3.28 13.07
CA ALA A 26 -15.78 2.81 13.80
C ALA A 26 -14.90 1.89 12.95
N VAL A 27 -15.51 0.88 12.32
CA VAL A 27 -14.78 -0.06 11.45
C VAL A 27 -14.28 0.66 10.19
N GLY A 28 -15.14 1.44 9.54
CA GLY A 28 -14.80 2.18 8.32
C GLY A 28 -13.65 3.15 8.53
N TYR A 29 -13.66 3.91 9.62
CA TYR A 29 -12.56 4.82 9.96
C TYR A 29 -11.27 4.06 10.26
N GLY A 30 -11.34 2.93 10.99
CA GLY A 30 -10.18 2.09 11.26
C GLY A 30 -9.53 1.56 9.97
N VAL A 31 -10.34 1.03 9.05
CA VAL A 31 -9.86 0.54 7.75
C VAL A 31 -9.27 1.68 6.92
N TRP A 32 -9.94 2.83 6.87
CA TRP A 32 -9.45 4.00 6.15
C TRP A 32 -8.10 4.47 6.70
N LYS A 33 -7.95 4.55 8.03
CA LYS A 33 -6.71 4.93 8.69
C LYS A 33 -5.58 3.96 8.32
N ILE A 34 -5.81 2.66 8.41
CA ILE A 34 -4.80 1.65 8.08
C ILE A 34 -4.37 1.70 6.59
N ALA A 35 -5.31 2.02 5.69
CA ALA A 35 -5.04 2.03 4.26
C ALA A 35 -4.30 3.29 3.78
N TYR A 36 -4.62 4.46 4.36
CA TYR A 36 -4.17 5.75 3.84
C TYR A 36 -3.21 6.52 4.77
N ASP A 37 -3.01 6.07 6.01
CA ASP A 37 -2.13 6.75 6.94
C ASP A 37 -0.64 6.46 6.63
N PRO A 38 0.19 7.50 6.39
CA PRO A 38 1.63 7.34 6.15
C PRO A 38 2.41 6.70 7.29
N ASP A 39 1.90 6.73 8.53
CA ASP A 39 2.60 6.20 9.70
C ASP A 39 2.39 4.69 9.87
N VAL A 40 1.42 4.11 9.16
CA VAL A 40 1.06 2.69 9.29
C VAL A 40 1.73 1.88 8.17
N LEU A 41 2.72 1.06 8.55
CA LEU A 41 3.35 0.10 7.64
C LEU A 41 2.59 -1.24 7.65
N THR A 42 1.60 -1.38 6.76
CA THR A 42 0.87 -2.65 6.58
C THR A 42 1.65 -3.67 5.74
N GLN A 43 2.37 -3.21 4.72
CA GLN A 43 3.11 -4.06 3.78
C GLN A 43 4.53 -3.53 3.54
N ARG A 44 5.41 -3.81 4.51
CA ARG A 44 6.82 -3.36 4.46
C ARG A 44 7.59 -3.84 3.22
N TRP A 45 7.19 -4.96 2.63
CA TRP A 45 7.84 -5.57 1.47
C TRP A 45 7.42 -4.95 0.13
N ALA A 46 6.19 -4.44 0.02
CA ALA A 46 5.66 -3.84 -1.20
C ALA A 46 5.73 -2.31 -1.17
N ASN A 47 5.65 -1.70 0.01
CA ASN A 47 5.72 -0.27 0.21
C ASN A 47 6.51 0.04 1.49
N PRO A 48 7.86 0.05 1.42
CA PRO A 48 8.72 0.22 2.59
C PRO A 48 8.69 1.64 3.17
N THR A 49 8.31 2.66 2.39
CA THR A 49 8.32 4.07 2.81
C THR A 49 7.00 4.79 2.48
N PRO A 50 5.87 4.41 3.12
CA PRO A 50 4.56 5.03 2.86
C PRO A 50 4.53 6.54 3.16
N HIS A 51 5.26 6.97 4.19
CA HIS A 51 5.44 8.38 4.57
C HIS A 51 6.14 9.26 3.52
N ASN A 52 6.77 8.68 2.50
CA ASN A 52 7.33 9.43 1.36
C ASN A 52 6.31 9.73 0.26
N LYS A 53 5.13 9.08 0.27
CA LYS A 53 4.09 9.28 -0.74
C LYS A 53 3.17 10.47 -0.46
N VAL A 54 3.30 11.11 0.69
CA VAL A 54 2.49 12.27 1.06
C VAL A 54 3.04 13.52 0.41
N ARG A 55 2.28 14.06 -0.54
CA ARG A 55 2.59 15.31 -1.25
C ARG A 55 1.96 16.51 -0.56
N GLN A 56 2.48 17.71 -0.85
CA GLN A 56 2.04 18.93 -0.18
C GLN A 56 0.62 19.39 -0.58
N ASP A 57 0.13 18.95 -1.74
CA ASP A 57 -1.22 19.19 -2.25
C ASP A 57 -2.25 18.20 -1.70
N GLN A 58 -1.81 17.13 -1.03
CA GLN A 58 -2.67 16.05 -0.59
C GLN A 58 -3.01 16.20 0.89
N ASN A 59 -4.31 16.14 1.19
CA ASN A 59 -4.80 16.11 2.56
C ASN A 59 -4.87 14.66 3.06
N ILE A 60 -4.07 14.34 4.07
CA ILE A 60 -4.07 13.03 4.74
C ILE A 60 -5.19 12.85 5.77
N LYS A 61 -5.93 13.91 6.10
CA LYS A 61 -7.00 13.87 7.11
C LYS A 61 -8.29 13.38 6.46
N LEU A 62 -9.10 12.64 7.23
CA LEU A 62 -10.40 12.15 6.78
C LEU A 62 -11.29 13.29 6.28
N TYR A 63 -11.19 14.43 6.95
CA TYR A 63 -11.89 15.65 6.60
C TYR A 63 -11.01 16.86 6.91
N SER A 64 -11.06 17.86 6.02
CA SER A 64 -10.45 19.16 6.25
C SER A 64 -11.46 20.24 5.85
N PRO A 65 -11.81 21.17 6.77
CA PRO A 65 -12.70 22.28 6.45
C PRO A 65 -12.12 23.27 5.42
N ASN A 66 -10.81 23.28 5.22
CA ASN A 66 -10.11 24.23 4.36
C ASN A 66 -9.53 23.50 3.14
N ARG A 67 -10.39 23.25 2.15
CA ARG A 67 -9.99 22.52 0.93
C ARG A 67 -9.13 23.40 0.02
N GLU A 68 -9.39 24.69 0.04
CA GLU A 68 -8.74 25.74 -0.74
C GLU A 68 -7.23 25.82 -0.43
N PHE A 69 -6.86 25.60 0.85
CA PHE A 69 -5.45 25.53 1.26
C PHE A 69 -4.66 24.40 0.58
N TRP A 70 -5.29 23.24 0.37
CA TRP A 70 -4.64 22.12 -0.31
C TRP A 70 -4.65 22.32 -1.83
N ALA A 71 -5.74 22.86 -2.36
CA ALA A 71 -5.87 23.18 -3.78
C ALA A 71 -4.84 24.23 -4.25
N SER A 72 -4.52 25.23 -3.42
CA SER A 72 -3.53 26.27 -3.76
C SER A 72 -2.09 25.75 -3.82
N ARG A 73 -1.83 24.54 -3.30
CA ARG A 73 -0.52 23.90 -3.28
C ARG A 73 -0.32 22.95 -4.46
N VAL A 74 -1.35 22.75 -5.28
CA VAL A 74 -1.25 21.97 -6.51
C VAL A 74 -0.25 22.66 -7.46
N GLY A 75 0.82 21.95 -7.81
CA GLY A 75 1.87 22.46 -8.70
C GLY A 75 3.01 23.20 -7.98
N MET A 76 2.96 23.32 -6.65
CA MET A 76 4.11 23.80 -5.88
C MET A 76 5.22 22.74 -5.91
N ALA A 77 6.47 23.17 -6.06
CA ALA A 77 7.61 22.26 -6.00
C ALA A 77 7.66 21.59 -4.62
N ASP A 78 7.63 20.25 -4.60
CA ASP A 78 7.70 19.50 -3.35
C ASP A 78 9.08 19.72 -2.71
N PRO A 79 9.17 20.24 -1.48
CA PRO A 79 10.45 20.48 -0.80
C PRO A 79 11.23 19.19 -0.53
N ARG A 80 10.57 18.04 -0.67
CA ARG A 80 11.14 16.70 -0.52
C ARG A 80 11.85 16.20 -1.78
N ALA A 81 11.64 16.83 -2.93
CA ALA A 81 12.15 16.34 -4.21
C ALA A 81 13.68 16.15 -4.21
N ALA A 82 14.41 17.03 -3.53
CA ALA A 82 15.85 16.91 -3.35
C ALA A 82 16.24 15.59 -2.65
N PHE A 83 15.52 15.21 -1.59
CA PHE A 83 15.81 14.01 -0.80
C PHE A 83 15.31 12.72 -1.47
N LEU A 84 14.13 12.76 -2.10
CA LEU A 84 13.56 11.61 -2.81
C LEU A 84 14.40 11.18 -4.01
N SER A 85 15.04 12.13 -4.71
CA SER A 85 15.90 11.83 -5.86
C SER A 85 17.08 10.91 -5.50
N ALA A 86 17.67 11.12 -4.32
CA ALA A 86 18.75 10.29 -3.80
C ALA A 86 18.23 8.89 -3.41
N GLU A 87 17.08 8.82 -2.75
CA GLU A 87 16.49 7.55 -2.30
C GLU A 87 16.07 6.65 -3.48
N HIS A 88 15.40 7.21 -4.49
CA HIS A 88 15.01 6.48 -5.70
C HIS A 88 16.20 5.99 -6.52
N ALA A 89 17.32 6.73 -6.53
CA ALA A 89 18.55 6.29 -7.18
C ALA A 89 19.14 5.04 -6.50
N VAL A 90 19.13 5.01 -5.16
CA VAL A 90 19.62 3.88 -4.35
C VAL A 90 18.70 2.66 -4.51
N GLU A 91 17.38 2.85 -4.46
CA GLU A 91 16.41 1.76 -4.63
C GLU A 91 16.52 1.12 -6.02
N LYS A 92 16.63 1.94 -7.07
CA LYS A 92 16.77 1.47 -8.46
C LYS A 92 18.10 0.74 -8.68
N ALA A 93 19.17 1.17 -8.02
CA ALA A 93 20.46 0.48 -8.05
C ALA A 93 20.38 -0.89 -7.33
N GLY A 94 19.77 -0.94 -6.16
CA GLY A 94 19.54 -2.18 -5.40
C GLY A 94 18.68 -3.19 -6.16
N GLY A 95 17.57 -2.75 -6.77
CA GLY A 95 16.69 -3.60 -7.57
C GLY A 95 17.40 -4.22 -8.78
N LYS A 96 18.23 -3.44 -9.48
CA LYS A 96 19.06 -3.94 -10.60
C LYS A 96 20.10 -4.97 -10.13
N ALA A 97 20.73 -4.75 -8.98
CA ALA A 97 21.68 -5.70 -8.42
C ALA A 97 21.00 -7.03 -8.06
N VAL A 98 19.84 -6.98 -7.41
CA VAL A 98 19.06 -8.18 -7.05
C VAL A 98 18.59 -8.94 -8.29
N ALA A 99 18.13 -8.23 -9.33
CA ALA A 99 17.75 -8.85 -10.60
C ALA A 99 18.94 -9.56 -11.27
N LYS A 100 20.10 -8.92 -11.32
CA LYS A 100 21.33 -9.50 -11.89
C LYS A 100 21.79 -10.75 -11.12
N VAL A 101 21.70 -10.74 -9.79
CA VAL A 101 22.02 -11.92 -8.96
C VAL A 101 21.06 -13.08 -9.26
N LYS A 102 19.76 -12.82 -9.41
CA LYS A 102 18.79 -13.85 -9.82
C LYS A 102 19.11 -14.43 -11.19
N GLU A 103 19.46 -13.60 -12.17
CA GLU A 103 19.86 -14.07 -13.50
C GLU A 103 21.14 -14.91 -13.48
N LEU A 104 22.14 -14.51 -12.70
CA LEU A 104 23.39 -15.28 -12.55
C LEU A 104 23.12 -16.62 -11.86
N LYS A 105 22.27 -16.64 -10.83
CA LYS A 105 21.85 -17.88 -10.17
C LYS A 105 21.11 -18.81 -11.14
N ALA A 106 20.17 -18.30 -11.93
CA ALA A 106 19.44 -19.09 -12.93
C ALA A 106 20.38 -19.63 -14.03
N LYS A 107 21.37 -18.84 -14.46
CA LYS A 107 22.40 -19.28 -15.42
C LYS A 107 23.34 -20.34 -14.81
N ALA A 108 23.67 -20.22 -13.53
CA ALA A 108 24.49 -21.18 -12.81
C ALA A 108 23.73 -22.51 -12.60
N GLU A 109 22.45 -22.46 -12.24
CA GLU A 109 21.59 -23.65 -12.12
C GLU A 109 21.42 -24.36 -13.47
N LYS A 110 21.24 -23.61 -14.56
CA LYS A 110 21.18 -24.17 -15.92
C LYS A 110 22.50 -24.84 -16.33
N LYS A 111 23.64 -24.18 -16.09
CA LYS A 111 24.97 -24.76 -16.33
C LYS A 111 25.25 -25.97 -15.45
N ALA A 112 24.84 -25.94 -14.18
CA ALA A 112 24.99 -27.07 -13.28
C ALA A 112 24.14 -28.26 -13.75
N GLY A 113 22.91 -28.02 -14.21
CA GLY A 113 22.05 -29.04 -14.82
C GLY A 113 22.71 -29.67 -16.07
N GLU A 114 23.20 -28.84 -16.99
CA GLU A 114 23.88 -29.28 -18.22
C GLU A 114 25.17 -30.07 -17.92
N VAL A 115 25.96 -29.66 -16.91
CA VAL A 115 27.15 -30.39 -16.47
C VAL A 115 26.77 -31.72 -15.82
N VAL A 116 25.74 -31.75 -14.98
CA VAL A 116 25.23 -33.00 -14.38
C VAL A 116 24.73 -33.97 -15.45
N GLU A 117 24.03 -33.47 -16.47
CA GLU A 117 23.56 -34.26 -17.61
C GLU A 117 24.72 -34.80 -18.46
N SER A 118 25.79 -34.02 -18.65
CA SER A 118 27.01 -34.44 -19.34
C SER A 118 27.84 -35.47 -18.57
N VAL A 119 27.80 -35.44 -17.22
CA VAL A 119 28.55 -36.35 -16.33
C VAL A 119 27.79 -37.65 -16.07
N THR A 120 26.45 -37.62 -16.09
CA THR A 120 25.60 -38.81 -15.88
C THR A 120 25.35 -39.64 -17.13
N GLY A 121 25.79 -39.16 -18.32
CA GLY A 121 25.92 -39.99 -19.52
C GLY A 121 24.64 -40.75 -19.89
N LYS A 122 23.53 -40.05 -20.11
CA LYS A 122 22.33 -40.66 -20.71
C LYS A 122 22.26 -40.30 -22.18
N SER A 123 22.91 -41.11 -23.00
CA SER A 123 22.64 -41.21 -24.44
C SER A 123 21.44 -42.15 -24.61
N ALA A 124 20.43 -41.70 -25.37
CA ALA A 124 19.16 -42.35 -25.70
C ALA A 124 18.07 -42.43 -24.60
#